data_AF-A0A1M3N206-F1
#
_entry.id   AF-A0A1M3N206-F1
#
_cell.length_a   1.000
_cell.length_b   1.000
_cell.length_c   1.000
_cell.angle_alpha   90.00
_cell.angle_beta   90.00
_cell.angle_gamma   90.00
#
_symmetry.space_group_name_H-M   'P 1'
#
loop_
_entity.id
_entity.type
_entity.pdbx_description
1 polymer ?
#
loop_
_entity_poly.entity_id
_entity_poly.type
_entity_poly.pdbx_seq_one_letter_code
_entity_poly.pdbx_strand_id
1 'polypeptide(L)'
;MREIDSIKKSLADLRELAPEEPECWKTRPPLTEVAVRAIEKKLGFALPPGHRAFVREIGDGGAGFGAEITIRSLAKLTASDIARARKEFPLREKWFPPDPDSTRARREQGLRAKNKRNAVELPKGASPIDGTIPLGVPTGTHEYYQLVLRGPHAGEVWIDATGEDSGGVTPAKPAAFLALVQSFLRNERKELRGGGDVRATILAGGAKKLLASKTGSARTNLETQISDVAHELFAERGLAPTAYAGVAEAFMALGGPKERPAALAFLMAGDFARAFELAASGYAAGPDPLTRDLRFRPVHGIHLLVARAALGRSGPKLDLPTSPAKYSAGASAIPQFQEIAARLSPDAKMHLATELPPSWRTLLTR
;
A
#
# COMPACT_ATOMS: atom_id res chain seq x y z
N MET A 1 -33.23 9.17 3.64
CA MET A 1 -32.97 9.56 5.04
C MET A 1 -32.14 8.51 5.77
N ARG A 2 -32.62 7.27 5.91
CA ARG A 2 -31.88 6.18 6.59
C ARG A 2 -30.40 6.01 6.18
N GLU A 3 -30.09 6.17 4.89
CA GLU A 3 -28.70 6.05 4.41
C GLU A 3 -27.77 7.18 4.88
N ILE A 4 -28.26 8.42 4.89
CA ILE A 4 -27.50 9.60 5.33
C ILE A 4 -27.19 9.49 6.82
N ASP A 5 -28.17 9.09 7.62
CA ASP A 5 -27.99 8.91 9.06
C ASP A 5 -26.97 7.81 9.35
N SER A 6 -26.99 6.72 8.57
CA SER A 6 -25.97 5.66 8.65
C SER A 6 -24.58 6.17 8.28
N ILE A 7 -24.45 7.06 7.30
CA ILE A 7 -23.16 7.66 6.92
C ILE A 7 -22.65 8.59 8.03
N LYS A 8 -23.51 9.48 8.55
CA LYS A 8 -23.18 10.36 9.69
C LYS A 8 -22.69 9.55 10.89
N LYS A 9 -23.39 8.47 11.23
CA LYS A 9 -22.97 7.54 12.29
C LYS A 9 -21.61 6.91 12.00
N SER A 10 -21.39 6.42 10.78
CA SER A 10 -20.11 5.80 10.42
C SER A 10 -18.93 6.77 10.49
N LEU A 11 -19.13 8.03 10.07
CA LEU A 11 -18.12 9.08 10.22
C LEU A 11 -17.84 9.41 11.69
N ALA A 12 -18.86 9.43 12.55
CA ALA A 12 -18.67 9.62 13.98
C ALA A 12 -17.88 8.45 14.60
N ASP A 13 -18.26 7.20 14.28
CA ASP A 13 -17.54 5.99 14.73
C ASP A 13 -16.06 6.04 14.31
N LEU A 14 -15.74 6.45 13.08
CA LEU A 14 -14.36 6.52 12.58
C LEU A 14 -13.53 7.57 13.32
N ARG A 15 -14.10 8.74 13.59
CA ARG A 15 -13.43 9.81 14.36
C ARG A 15 -13.14 9.39 15.80
N GLU A 16 -13.97 8.52 16.38
CA GLU A 16 -13.73 7.95 17.70
C GLU A 16 -12.65 6.86 17.68
N LEU A 17 -12.58 6.07 16.59
CA LEU A 17 -11.61 4.98 16.44
C LEU A 17 -10.19 5.45 16.11
N ALA A 18 -10.04 6.59 15.42
CA ALA A 18 -8.75 7.16 15.02
C ALA A 18 -8.70 8.67 15.33
N PRO A 19 -8.69 9.07 16.63
CA PRO A 19 -8.67 10.46 17.03
C PRO A 19 -7.41 11.23 16.60
N GLU A 20 -6.32 10.52 16.30
CA GLU A 20 -5.03 11.05 15.85
C GLU A 20 -5.01 11.45 14.36
N GLU A 21 -5.98 10.98 13.56
CA GLU A 21 -6.13 11.36 12.14
C GLU A 21 -7.42 12.16 11.89
N PRO A 22 -7.68 13.27 12.62
CA PRO A 22 -8.98 13.94 12.55
C PRO A 22 -9.23 14.56 11.16
N GLU A 23 -8.17 14.89 10.43
CA GLU A 23 -8.27 15.54 9.14
C GLU A 23 -8.66 14.57 8.02
N CYS A 24 -8.35 13.27 8.10
CA CYS A 24 -8.72 12.29 7.06
C CYS A 24 -10.23 11.93 7.09
N TRP A 25 -10.92 12.27 8.18
CA TRP A 25 -12.37 12.07 8.36
C TRP A 25 -13.17 13.37 8.35
N LYS A 26 -12.52 14.50 8.04
CA LYS A 26 -13.14 15.82 8.11
C LYS A 26 -13.81 16.18 6.81
N THR A 27 -15.13 16.25 6.87
CA THR A 27 -15.93 16.80 5.78
C THR A 27 -15.93 18.32 5.85
N ARG A 28 -16.05 18.98 4.70
CA ARG A 28 -16.37 20.40 4.64
C ARG A 28 -17.78 20.62 5.20
N PRO A 29 -18.11 21.83 5.65
CA PRO A 29 -19.47 22.14 6.10
C PRO A 29 -20.53 21.76 5.05
N PRO A 30 -21.70 21.27 5.46
CA PRO A 30 -22.81 21.03 4.56
C PRO A 30 -23.26 22.31 3.84
N LEU A 31 -23.70 22.17 2.59
CA LEU A 31 -24.21 23.28 1.79
C LEU A 31 -25.65 23.61 2.15
N THR A 32 -25.95 24.90 2.19
CA THR A 32 -27.34 25.38 2.29
C THR A 32 -28.12 25.03 1.02
N GLU A 33 -29.44 24.95 1.14
CA GLU A 33 -30.34 24.74 -0.02
C GLU A 33 -30.15 25.82 -1.09
N VAL A 34 -29.87 27.07 -0.69
CA VAL A 34 -29.56 28.18 -1.61
C VAL A 34 -28.27 27.92 -2.38
N ALA A 35 -27.20 27.49 -1.70
CA ALA A 35 -25.93 27.18 -2.33
C ALA A 35 -26.05 26.00 -3.31
N VAL A 36 -26.78 24.94 -2.92
CA VAL A 36 -27.05 23.80 -3.80
C VAL A 36 -27.80 24.24 -5.05
N ARG A 37 -28.87 25.03 -4.91
CA ARG A 37 -29.62 25.56 -6.06
C ARG A 37 -28.76 26.44 -6.97
N ALA A 38 -27.84 27.23 -6.41
CA ALA A 38 -26.91 28.03 -7.21
C ALA A 38 -25.98 27.15 -8.05
N ILE A 39 -25.48 26.04 -7.49
CA ILE A 39 -24.68 25.06 -8.23
C ILE A 39 -25.51 24.35 -9.29
N GLU A 40 -26.72 23.87 -8.95
CA GLU A 40 -27.66 23.24 -9.88
C GLU A 40 -27.99 24.17 -11.05
N LYS A 41 -28.21 25.47 -10.77
CA LYS A 41 -28.40 26.51 -11.79
C LYS A 41 -27.17 26.68 -12.68
N LYS A 42 -25.96 26.67 -12.10
CA LYS A 42 -24.69 26.75 -12.85
C LYS A 42 -24.51 25.53 -13.76
N LEU A 43 -24.88 24.34 -13.28
CA LEU A 43 -24.85 23.10 -14.05
C LEU A 43 -25.94 23.06 -15.13
N GLY A 44 -27.10 23.66 -14.87
CA GLY A 44 -28.27 23.66 -15.76
C GLY A 44 -29.24 22.51 -15.48
N PHE A 45 -29.09 21.79 -14.36
CA PHE A 45 -29.94 20.67 -13.96
C PHE A 45 -29.80 20.40 -12.46
N ALA A 46 -30.76 19.66 -11.88
CA ALA A 46 -30.72 19.25 -10.48
C ALA A 46 -29.66 18.15 -10.24
N LEU A 47 -28.98 18.19 -9.09
CA LEU A 47 -28.04 17.15 -8.72
C LEU A 47 -28.78 15.82 -8.48
N PRO A 48 -28.15 14.67 -8.75
CA PRO A 48 -28.75 13.38 -8.40
C PRO A 48 -29.14 13.32 -6.91
N PRO A 49 -30.33 12.78 -6.56
CA PRO A 49 -30.88 12.90 -5.20
C PRO A 49 -29.94 12.45 -4.09
N GLY A 50 -29.20 11.36 -4.29
CA GLY A 50 -28.24 10.85 -3.31
C GLY A 50 -27.07 11.82 -3.07
N HIS A 51 -26.47 12.35 -4.14
CA HIS A 51 -25.39 13.33 -4.04
C HIS A 51 -25.89 14.66 -3.46
N ARG A 52 -27.07 15.10 -3.88
CA ARG A 52 -27.73 16.30 -3.34
C ARG A 52 -27.96 16.19 -1.84
N ALA A 53 -28.46 15.06 -1.36
CA ALA A 53 -28.65 14.81 0.06
C ALA A 53 -27.31 14.82 0.82
N PHE A 54 -26.27 14.18 0.25
CA PHE A 54 -24.94 14.15 0.85
C PHE A 54 -24.35 15.56 1.06
N VAL A 55 -24.33 16.41 0.02
CA VAL A 55 -23.74 17.74 0.16
C VAL A 55 -24.52 18.65 1.10
N ARG A 56 -25.83 18.43 1.26
CA ARG A 56 -26.69 19.20 2.19
C ARG A 56 -26.59 18.76 3.64
N GLU A 57 -26.32 17.48 3.87
CA GLU A 57 -26.44 16.88 5.21
C GLU A 57 -25.09 16.51 5.82
N ILE A 58 -24.09 16.20 4.98
CA ILE A 58 -22.79 15.66 5.42
C ILE A 58 -21.66 16.64 5.11
N GLY A 59 -21.59 17.18 3.88
CA GLY A 59 -20.54 18.12 3.50
C GLY A 59 -20.25 18.20 2.01
N ASP A 60 -19.71 19.34 1.57
CA ASP A 60 -19.21 19.54 0.19
C ASP A 60 -17.80 18.97 -0.02
N GLY A 61 -17.64 17.67 0.18
CA GLY A 61 -16.36 17.00 0.08
C GLY A 61 -15.53 17.11 1.35
N GLY A 62 -14.21 16.94 1.23
CA GLY A 62 -13.28 16.81 2.36
C GLY A 62 -12.37 15.60 2.17
N ALA A 63 -11.57 15.27 3.18
CA ALA A 63 -10.88 13.99 3.17
C ALA A 63 -11.95 12.91 3.11
N GLY A 64 -11.89 12.11 2.06
CA GLY A 64 -13.01 11.23 1.76
C GLY A 64 -12.86 9.94 2.52
N PHE A 65 -13.23 8.86 1.88
CA PHE A 65 -13.45 7.61 2.57
C PHE A 65 -12.13 6.84 2.65
N GLY A 66 -11.32 7.20 3.66
CA GLY A 66 -9.96 6.69 3.87
C GLY A 66 -8.89 7.57 3.18
N ALA A 67 -7.63 7.16 3.31
CA ALA A 67 -6.51 7.75 2.56
C ALA A 67 -6.70 7.65 1.03
N GLU A 68 -7.61 6.77 0.59
CA GLU A 68 -7.79 6.36 -0.80
C GLU A 68 -8.86 7.13 -1.58
N ILE A 69 -9.72 8.00 -1.05
CA ILE A 69 -10.56 8.83 -1.93
C ILE A 69 -10.77 10.17 -1.26
N THR A 70 -10.50 11.29 -1.93
CA THR A 70 -10.93 12.61 -1.46
C THR A 70 -12.13 13.06 -2.28
N ILE A 71 -13.28 13.32 -1.65
CA ILE A 71 -14.42 13.90 -2.39
C ILE A 71 -14.12 15.37 -2.68
N ARG A 72 -14.10 15.70 -3.97
CA ARG A 72 -13.91 17.03 -4.51
C ARG A 72 -15.15 17.86 -4.25
N SER A 73 -14.91 19.02 -3.65
CA SER A 73 -15.90 20.06 -3.44
C SER A 73 -16.49 20.57 -4.76
N LEU A 74 -17.81 20.71 -4.81
CA LEU A 74 -18.54 21.30 -5.93
C LEU A 74 -18.15 22.76 -6.18
N ALA A 75 -17.73 23.48 -5.13
CA ALA A 75 -17.20 24.83 -5.28
C ALA A 75 -15.91 24.90 -6.12
N LYS A 76 -15.18 23.78 -6.24
CA LYS A 76 -13.93 23.67 -7.02
C LYS A 76 -14.14 23.19 -8.46
N LEU A 77 -15.37 23.08 -8.96
CA LEU A 77 -15.61 22.68 -10.36
C LEU A 77 -15.11 23.75 -11.34
N THR A 78 -14.29 23.33 -12.30
CA THR A 78 -13.76 24.20 -13.37
C THR A 78 -14.79 24.43 -14.47
N ALA A 79 -14.51 25.38 -15.37
CA ALA A 79 -15.32 25.57 -16.57
C ALA A 79 -15.38 24.30 -17.44
N SER A 80 -14.26 23.56 -17.54
CA SER A 80 -14.20 22.30 -18.27
C SER A 80 -15.07 21.22 -17.61
N ASP A 81 -15.03 21.12 -16.27
CA ASP A 81 -15.87 20.17 -15.54
C ASP A 81 -17.36 20.45 -15.79
N ILE A 82 -17.77 21.72 -15.79
CA ILE A 82 -19.15 22.14 -16.06
C ILE A 82 -19.56 21.87 -17.50
N ALA A 83 -18.69 22.17 -18.47
CA ALA A 83 -18.97 21.91 -19.87
C ALA A 83 -19.15 20.39 -20.13
N ARG A 84 -18.32 19.55 -19.52
CA ARG A 84 -18.44 18.10 -19.57
C ARG A 84 -19.73 17.61 -18.90
N ALA A 85 -20.01 18.08 -17.69
CA ALA A 85 -21.21 17.72 -16.92
C ALA A 85 -22.53 18.03 -17.63
N ARG A 86 -22.54 19.04 -18.51
CA ARG A 86 -23.72 19.42 -19.30
C ARG A 86 -24.03 18.48 -20.44
N LYS A 87 -23.10 17.63 -20.87
CA LYS A 87 -23.35 16.64 -21.93
C LYS A 87 -24.10 15.43 -21.36
N GLU A 88 -24.64 14.60 -22.23
CA GLU A 88 -25.25 13.33 -21.84
C GLU A 88 -24.15 12.26 -21.61
N PHE A 89 -24.32 11.42 -20.59
CA PHE A 89 -23.42 10.30 -20.37
C PHE A 89 -23.63 9.23 -21.44
N PRO A 90 -22.62 8.93 -22.28
CA PRO A 90 -22.84 8.14 -23.49
C PRO A 90 -22.87 6.63 -23.24
N LEU A 91 -22.38 6.18 -22.09
CA LEU A 91 -22.22 4.75 -21.80
C LEU A 91 -23.50 4.16 -21.21
N ARG A 92 -23.89 2.98 -21.70
CA ARG A 92 -24.96 2.13 -21.13
C ARG A 92 -24.42 0.90 -20.43
N GLU A 93 -23.15 0.58 -20.68
CA GLU A 93 -22.43 -0.57 -20.15
C GLU A 93 -20.95 -0.22 -20.02
N LYS A 94 -20.16 -1.16 -19.50
CA LYS A 94 -18.71 -1.01 -19.38
C LYS A 94 -18.09 -0.70 -20.74
N TRP A 95 -17.19 0.26 -20.77
CA TRP A 95 -16.48 0.66 -21.97
C TRP A 95 -14.98 0.47 -21.78
N PHE A 96 -14.32 -0.03 -22.81
CA PHE A 96 -12.86 -0.14 -22.84
C PHE A 96 -12.35 0.58 -24.09
N PRO A 97 -11.28 1.37 -23.97
CA PRO A 97 -10.68 1.98 -25.14
C PRO A 97 -10.23 0.89 -26.12
N PRO A 98 -10.34 1.13 -27.44
CA PRO A 98 -9.74 0.23 -28.40
C PRO A 98 -8.23 0.22 -28.18
N ASP A 99 -7.70 -0.91 -27.72
CA ASP A 99 -6.27 -1.10 -27.49
C ASP A 99 -5.54 -1.09 -28.86
N PRO A 100 -4.75 -0.04 -29.17
CA PRO A 100 -4.11 0.12 -30.47
C PRO A 100 -3.14 -1.03 -30.78
N ASP A 101 -2.43 -1.49 -29.75
CA ASP A 101 -1.41 -2.53 -29.86
C ASP A 101 -2.05 -3.91 -30.00
N SER A 102 -3.14 -4.19 -29.29
CA SER A 102 -3.91 -5.41 -29.54
C SER A 102 -4.53 -5.41 -30.94
N THR A 103 -4.91 -4.25 -31.47
CA THR A 103 -5.52 -4.16 -32.80
C THR A 103 -4.48 -4.46 -33.88
N ARG A 104 -3.24 -3.99 -33.70
CA ARG A 104 -2.11 -4.30 -34.59
C ARG A 104 -1.65 -5.75 -34.45
N ALA A 105 -1.34 -6.21 -33.24
CA ALA A 105 -0.86 -7.57 -33.00
C ALA A 105 -1.89 -8.64 -33.38
N ARG A 106 -3.19 -8.40 -33.18
CA ARG A 106 -4.24 -9.33 -33.64
C ARG A 106 -4.38 -9.37 -35.16
N ARG A 107 -4.20 -8.23 -35.84
CA ARG A 107 -4.15 -8.19 -37.32
C ARG A 107 -2.96 -8.97 -37.84
N GLU A 108 -1.78 -8.78 -37.24
CA GLU A 108 -0.54 -9.46 -37.62
C GLU A 108 -0.58 -10.97 -37.35
N GLN A 109 -1.29 -11.43 -36.31
CA GLN A 109 -1.38 -12.84 -35.94
C GLN A 109 -2.56 -13.61 -36.56
N GLY A 110 -3.39 -12.98 -37.40
CA GLY A 110 -4.57 -13.62 -37.99
C GLY A 110 -5.60 -14.14 -36.96
N LEU A 111 -5.46 -13.74 -35.70
CA LEU A 111 -6.32 -14.20 -34.62
C LEU A 111 -7.68 -13.50 -34.73
N ARG A 112 -8.71 -14.23 -35.16
CA ARG A 112 -10.11 -13.80 -35.01
C ARG A 112 -10.34 -13.43 -33.55
N ALA A 113 -10.74 -12.19 -33.31
CA ALA A 113 -10.93 -11.58 -32.00
C ALA A 113 -11.89 -12.39 -31.12
N LYS A 114 -11.39 -13.39 -30.40
CA LYS A 114 -12.16 -14.09 -29.35
C LYS A 114 -12.41 -13.19 -28.13
N ASN A 115 -11.62 -12.13 -27.98
CA ASN A 115 -11.89 -11.06 -27.03
C ASN A 115 -12.64 -9.92 -27.73
N LYS A 116 -13.94 -10.12 -27.97
CA LYS A 116 -14.92 -9.02 -28.06
C LYS A 116 -15.07 -8.40 -26.67
N ARG A 117 -14.00 -7.82 -26.10
CA ARG A 117 -14.23 -6.81 -25.05
C ARG A 117 -14.99 -5.71 -25.78
N ASN A 118 -16.19 -5.39 -25.31
CA ASN A 118 -17.16 -4.51 -25.95
C ASN A 118 -16.52 -3.15 -26.27
N ALA A 119 -15.86 -3.06 -27.43
CA ALA A 119 -15.44 -1.81 -28.03
C ALA A 119 -16.70 -1.17 -28.60
N VAL A 120 -17.58 -0.71 -27.71
CA VAL A 120 -18.72 0.09 -28.08
C VAL A 120 -18.15 1.38 -28.63
N GLU A 121 -18.36 1.64 -29.91
CA GLU A 121 -17.99 2.92 -30.50
C GLU A 121 -18.77 4.03 -29.80
N LEU A 122 -18.05 5.03 -29.31
CA LEU A 122 -18.68 6.22 -28.76
C LEU A 122 -19.31 7.03 -29.89
N PRO A 123 -20.44 7.72 -29.65
CA PRO A 123 -20.96 8.69 -30.61
C PRO A 123 -19.87 9.69 -31.04
N LYS A 124 -19.89 10.11 -32.31
CA LYS A 124 -18.87 11.01 -32.86
C LYS A 124 -18.76 12.28 -32.00
N GLY A 125 -17.56 12.54 -31.47
CA GLY A 125 -17.27 13.70 -30.63
C GLY A 125 -17.64 13.56 -29.15
N ALA A 126 -18.19 12.40 -28.73
CA ALA A 126 -18.41 12.09 -27.33
C ALA A 126 -17.13 11.57 -26.66
N SER A 127 -16.96 11.94 -25.39
CA SER A 127 -15.96 11.37 -24.48
C SER A 127 -16.63 10.35 -23.54
N PRO A 128 -15.96 9.26 -23.14
CA PRO A 128 -16.57 8.24 -22.26
C PRO A 128 -16.91 8.77 -20.86
N ILE A 129 -16.44 9.96 -20.51
CA ILE A 129 -16.71 10.67 -19.25
C ILE A 129 -17.59 11.93 -19.44
N ASP A 130 -18.18 12.14 -20.63
CA ASP A 130 -19.16 13.21 -20.81
C ASP A 130 -20.36 13.02 -19.87
N GLY A 131 -20.97 14.09 -19.37
CA GLY A 131 -22.06 13.99 -18.41
C GLY A 131 -21.66 13.61 -16.97
N THR A 132 -20.36 13.65 -16.64
CA THR A 132 -19.86 13.37 -15.28
C THR A 132 -19.13 14.55 -14.63
N ILE A 133 -18.98 14.49 -13.31
CA ILE A 133 -17.99 15.28 -12.55
C ILE A 133 -17.04 14.35 -11.77
N PRO A 134 -15.76 14.72 -11.64
CA PRO A 134 -14.82 13.95 -10.86
C PRO A 134 -15.15 14.09 -9.38
N LEU A 135 -15.34 12.96 -8.72
CA LEU A 135 -15.44 12.87 -7.26
C LEU A 135 -14.07 12.93 -6.63
N GLY A 136 -13.06 12.27 -7.18
CA GLY A 136 -11.75 12.21 -6.57
C GLY A 136 -10.83 11.20 -7.24
N VAL A 137 -9.57 11.21 -6.82
CA VAL A 137 -8.55 10.23 -7.22
C VAL A 137 -8.10 9.51 -5.96
N PRO A 138 -8.04 8.18 -5.95
CA PRO A 138 -7.27 7.49 -4.96
C PRO A 138 -5.80 7.78 -5.04
N THR A 139 -5.22 8.05 -3.88
CA THR A 139 -3.78 8.22 -3.74
C THR A 139 -3.07 6.99 -4.32
N GLY A 140 -2.14 7.24 -5.25
CA GLY A 140 -1.34 6.18 -5.85
C GLY A 140 -2.05 5.29 -6.89
N THR A 141 -3.27 5.62 -7.33
CA THR A 141 -3.93 4.92 -8.44
C THR A 141 -4.14 5.83 -9.65
N HIS A 142 -4.26 5.23 -10.83
CA HIS A 142 -4.66 5.92 -12.06
C HIS A 142 -6.17 5.86 -12.31
N GLU A 143 -6.95 5.54 -11.27
CA GLU A 143 -8.39 5.41 -11.32
C GLU A 143 -9.08 6.72 -10.90
N TYR A 144 -10.03 7.21 -11.69
CA TYR A 144 -10.81 8.39 -11.36
C TYR A 144 -12.25 8.01 -11.09
N TYR A 145 -12.76 8.36 -9.90
CA TYR A 145 -14.18 8.19 -9.58
C TYR A 145 -14.97 9.35 -10.17
N GLN A 146 -15.95 9.04 -11.01
CA GLN A 146 -16.77 9.98 -11.76
C GLN A 146 -18.22 9.82 -11.34
N LEU A 147 -18.86 10.87 -10.83
CA LEU A 147 -20.29 10.88 -10.59
C LEU A 147 -21.02 11.20 -11.89
N VAL A 148 -21.90 10.31 -12.32
CA VAL A 148 -22.77 10.53 -13.49
C VAL A 148 -23.89 11.48 -13.09
N LEU A 149 -24.05 12.55 -13.85
CA LEU A 149 -25.02 13.62 -13.58
C LEU A 149 -26.21 13.60 -14.55
N ARG A 150 -26.03 13.10 -15.76
CA ARG A 150 -27.06 13.08 -16.82
C ARG A 150 -27.15 11.73 -17.50
N GLY A 151 -28.35 11.37 -17.95
CA GLY A 151 -28.63 10.11 -18.64
C GLY A 151 -29.17 9.01 -17.70
N PRO A 152 -29.32 7.77 -18.21
CA PRO A 152 -29.96 6.67 -17.47
C PRO A 152 -29.21 6.22 -16.22
N HIS A 153 -27.91 6.54 -16.12
CA HIS A 153 -27.05 6.21 -14.98
C HIS A 153 -26.87 7.38 -13.99
N ALA A 154 -27.68 8.44 -14.08
CA ALA A 154 -27.55 9.60 -13.20
C ALA A 154 -27.63 9.22 -11.70
N GLY A 155 -26.64 9.63 -10.92
CA GLY A 155 -26.49 9.27 -9.50
C GLY A 155 -25.64 8.03 -9.24
N GLU A 156 -25.21 7.32 -10.29
CA GLU A 156 -24.19 6.29 -10.20
C GLU A 156 -22.78 6.90 -10.23
N VAL A 157 -21.83 6.13 -9.71
CA VAL A 157 -20.40 6.42 -9.77
C VAL A 157 -19.75 5.41 -10.70
N TRP A 158 -18.94 5.91 -11.61
CA TRP A 158 -18.18 5.14 -12.57
C TRP A 158 -16.70 5.41 -12.37
N ILE A 159 -15.88 4.39 -12.58
CA ILE A 159 -14.43 4.42 -12.45
C ILE A 159 -13.87 4.56 -13.86
N ASP A 160 -13.14 5.63 -14.10
CA ASP A 160 -12.33 5.83 -15.30
C ASP A 160 -10.90 5.39 -15.01
N ALA A 161 -10.54 4.21 -15.51
CA ALA A 161 -9.19 3.64 -15.43
C ALA A 161 -8.49 3.69 -16.79
N THR A 162 -8.90 4.57 -17.71
CA THR A 162 -8.32 4.63 -19.07
C THR A 162 -6.84 5.05 -19.10
N GLY A 163 -6.33 5.59 -17.99
CA GLY A 163 -4.89 5.85 -17.80
C GLY A 163 -4.05 4.61 -17.50
N GLU A 164 -4.66 3.46 -17.20
CA GLU A 164 -3.96 2.18 -17.04
C GLU A 164 -3.95 1.40 -18.36
N ASP A 165 -2.85 0.68 -18.63
CA ASP A 165 -2.55 -0.04 -19.89
C ASP A 165 -3.66 -0.98 -20.41
N SER A 166 -4.71 -1.25 -19.62
CA SER A 166 -5.88 -2.01 -20.07
C SER A 166 -7.19 -1.63 -19.37
N GLY A 167 -7.21 -0.48 -18.68
CA GLY A 167 -8.37 -0.02 -17.95
C GLY A 167 -9.43 0.60 -18.86
N GLY A 168 -10.63 0.74 -18.34
CA GLY A 168 -11.77 1.28 -19.07
C GLY A 168 -12.64 2.13 -18.16
N VAL A 169 -13.79 2.54 -18.68
CA VAL A 169 -14.80 3.25 -17.90
C VAL A 169 -15.87 2.25 -17.48
N THR A 170 -15.96 1.96 -16.19
CA THR A 170 -16.83 0.90 -15.65
C THR A 170 -17.62 1.38 -14.42
N PRO A 171 -18.82 0.84 -14.14
CA PRO A 171 -19.54 1.20 -12.92
C PRO A 171 -18.75 0.80 -11.67
N ALA A 172 -18.70 1.68 -10.67
CA ALA A 172 -18.18 1.36 -9.35
C ALA A 172 -19.03 0.27 -8.67
N LYS A 173 -18.48 -0.38 -7.64
CA LYS A 173 -19.20 -1.42 -6.89
C LYS A 173 -19.22 -1.09 -5.40
N PRO A 174 -20.40 -0.76 -4.83
CA PRO A 174 -21.69 -0.54 -5.50
C PRO A 174 -21.70 0.72 -6.39
N ALA A 175 -22.59 0.78 -7.38
CA ALA A 175 -22.62 1.89 -8.34
C ALA A 175 -23.31 3.14 -7.78
N ALA A 176 -24.39 2.99 -6.99
CA ALA A 176 -25.09 4.13 -6.42
C ALA A 176 -24.19 4.93 -5.46
N PHE A 177 -24.15 6.25 -5.62
CA PHE A 177 -23.24 7.13 -4.88
C PHE A 177 -23.26 6.90 -3.36
N LEU A 178 -24.43 6.97 -2.72
CA LEU A 178 -24.53 6.78 -1.25
C LEU A 178 -24.14 5.37 -0.80
N ALA A 179 -24.45 4.35 -1.60
CA ALA A 179 -24.05 2.98 -1.30
C ALA A 179 -22.52 2.82 -1.37
N LEU A 180 -21.88 3.51 -2.33
CA LEU A 180 -20.42 3.49 -2.50
C LEU A 180 -19.73 4.19 -1.33
N VAL A 181 -20.23 5.38 -0.95
CA VAL A 181 -19.81 6.08 0.25
C VAL A 181 -19.85 5.16 1.48
N GLN A 182 -20.98 4.48 1.68
CA GLN A 182 -21.12 3.57 2.82
C GLN A 182 -20.20 2.35 2.74
N SER A 183 -19.92 1.80 1.55
CA SER A 183 -18.99 0.66 1.45
C SER A 183 -17.59 1.03 1.85
N PHE A 184 -17.11 2.21 1.46
CA PHE A 184 -15.79 2.66 1.89
C PHE A 184 -15.75 2.86 3.41
N LEU A 185 -16.70 3.60 3.99
CA LEU A 185 -16.75 3.81 5.45
C LEU A 185 -16.83 2.49 6.23
N ARG A 186 -17.52 1.47 5.70
CA ARG A 186 -17.55 0.14 6.32
C ARG A 186 -16.20 -0.58 6.25
N ASN A 187 -15.48 -0.45 5.13
CA ASN A 187 -14.15 -1.05 4.97
C ASN A 187 -13.17 -0.40 5.94
N GLU A 188 -13.11 0.93 5.97
CA GLU A 188 -12.27 1.69 6.91
C GLU A 188 -12.54 1.29 8.37
N ARG A 189 -13.82 1.20 8.75
CA ARG A 189 -14.17 0.80 10.12
C ARG A 189 -13.74 -0.64 10.44
N LYS A 190 -13.80 -1.52 9.44
CA LYS A 190 -13.37 -2.91 9.60
C LYS A 190 -11.85 -3.00 9.76
N GLU A 191 -11.10 -2.18 9.02
CA GLU A 191 -9.65 -2.11 9.09
C GLU A 191 -9.20 -1.57 10.45
N LEU A 192 -9.74 -0.42 10.90
CA LEU A 192 -9.42 0.15 12.21
C LEU A 192 -9.80 -0.78 13.38
N ARG A 193 -10.95 -1.45 13.32
CA ARG A 193 -11.38 -2.40 14.37
C ARG A 193 -10.63 -3.72 14.35
N GLY A 194 -10.01 -4.07 13.21
CA GLY A 194 -9.28 -5.31 13.06
C GLY A 194 -8.01 -5.38 13.91
N GLY A 195 -7.56 -4.25 14.49
CA GLY A 195 -6.38 -4.18 15.36
C GLY A 195 -5.06 -4.51 14.66
N GLY A 196 -5.11 -4.84 13.36
CA GLY A 196 -3.94 -4.94 12.52
C GLY A 196 -3.56 -3.54 12.09
N ASP A 197 -2.31 -3.15 12.35
CA ASP A 197 -1.68 -1.99 11.75
C ASP A 197 -2.12 -1.91 10.28
N VAL A 198 -2.90 -0.89 9.93
CA VAL A 198 -3.53 -0.73 8.61
C VAL A 198 -2.45 -0.81 7.54
N ARG A 199 -1.25 -0.29 7.85
CA ARG A 199 -0.08 -0.37 6.99
C ARG A 199 0.47 -1.79 6.87
N ALA A 200 0.46 -2.59 7.94
CA ALA A 200 0.79 -4.02 7.88
C ALA A 200 -0.23 -4.82 7.04
N THR A 201 -1.51 -4.42 7.07
CA THR A 201 -2.56 -5.05 6.26
C THR A 201 -2.46 -4.65 4.78
N ILE A 202 -2.18 -3.38 4.48
CA ILE A 202 -1.88 -2.88 3.13
C ILE A 202 -0.62 -3.56 2.58
N LEU A 203 0.43 -3.66 3.40
CA LEU A 203 1.67 -4.36 3.07
C LEU A 203 1.44 -5.85 2.83
N ALA A 204 0.67 -6.54 3.67
CA ALA A 204 0.32 -7.95 3.48
C ALA A 204 -0.54 -8.17 2.22
N GLY A 205 -1.48 -7.25 1.95
CA GLY A 205 -2.31 -7.24 0.75
C GLY A 205 -1.49 -7.00 -0.52
N GLY A 206 -0.60 -6.02 -0.50
CA GLY A 206 0.36 -5.70 -1.56
C GLY A 206 1.31 -6.86 -1.83
N ALA A 207 1.90 -7.45 -0.78
CA ALA A 207 2.78 -8.61 -0.89
C ALA A 207 2.06 -9.83 -1.48
N LYS A 208 0.80 -10.06 -1.13
CA LYS A 208 -0.03 -11.13 -1.70
C LYS A 208 -0.37 -10.89 -3.18
N LYS A 209 -0.64 -9.63 -3.57
CA LYS A 209 -0.84 -9.25 -4.99
C LYS A 209 0.46 -9.36 -5.79
N LEU A 210 1.59 -8.99 -5.20
CA LEU A 210 2.92 -9.11 -5.78
C LEU A 210 3.25 -10.57 -6.09
N LEU A 211 2.94 -11.45 -5.14
CA LEU A 211 3.05 -12.90 -5.26
C LEU A 211 2.21 -13.51 -6.39
N ALA A 212 1.04 -12.92 -6.66
CA ALA A 212 0.12 -13.38 -7.69
C ALA A 212 0.39 -12.75 -9.08
N SER A 213 1.16 -11.65 -9.14
CA SER A 213 1.47 -10.94 -10.38
C SER A 213 2.43 -11.75 -11.26
N LYS A 214 2.04 -11.94 -12.53
CA LYS A 214 2.86 -12.63 -13.55
C LYS A 214 3.63 -11.66 -14.46
N THR A 215 3.37 -10.36 -14.35
CA THR A 215 3.87 -9.34 -15.30
C THR A 215 4.85 -8.39 -14.61
N GLY A 216 5.94 -8.04 -15.30
CA GLY A 216 7.03 -7.23 -14.76
C GLY A 216 6.59 -5.85 -14.25
N SER A 217 5.78 -5.10 -15.00
CA SER A 217 5.38 -3.72 -14.62
C SER A 217 4.52 -3.67 -13.36
N ALA A 218 3.48 -4.50 -13.27
CA ALA A 218 2.65 -4.61 -12.07
C ALA A 218 3.45 -5.06 -10.85
N ARG A 219 4.48 -5.90 -11.05
CA ARG A 219 5.39 -6.34 -9.99
C ARG A 219 6.26 -5.17 -9.49
N THR A 220 6.86 -4.40 -10.39
CA THR A 220 7.69 -3.24 -10.04
C THR A 220 6.89 -2.17 -9.29
N ASN A 221 5.68 -1.84 -9.73
CA ASN A 221 4.83 -0.86 -9.03
C ASN A 221 4.48 -1.32 -7.60
N LEU A 222 4.18 -2.61 -7.42
CA LEU A 222 3.91 -3.19 -6.10
C LEU A 222 5.18 -3.25 -5.23
N GLU A 223 6.35 -3.54 -5.79
CA GLU A 223 7.65 -3.47 -5.08
C GLU A 223 7.93 -2.05 -4.57
N THR A 224 7.68 -1.02 -5.40
CA THR A 224 7.82 0.39 -4.99
C THR A 224 6.85 0.76 -3.87
N GLN A 225 5.56 0.43 -4.00
CA GLN A 225 4.56 0.71 -2.95
C GLN A 225 4.90 0.03 -1.61
N ILE A 226 5.34 -1.22 -1.64
CA ILE A 226 5.77 -1.94 -0.44
C ILE A 226 7.00 -1.28 0.19
N SER A 227 7.96 -0.86 -0.64
CA SER A 227 9.16 -0.14 -0.19
C SER A 227 8.81 1.18 0.47
N ASP A 228 7.92 1.97 -0.13
CA ASP A 228 7.52 3.29 0.39
C ASP A 228 6.81 3.17 1.75
N VAL A 229 5.87 2.23 1.89
CA VAL A 229 5.16 1.99 3.16
C VAL A 229 6.10 1.46 4.23
N ALA A 230 7.06 0.60 3.86
CA ALA A 230 8.09 0.14 4.79
C ALA A 230 9.00 1.29 5.25
N HIS A 231 9.44 2.15 4.31
CA HIS A 231 10.22 3.35 4.59
C HIS A 231 9.52 4.26 5.60
N GLU A 232 8.23 4.56 5.41
CA GLU A 232 7.45 5.41 6.31
C GLU A 232 7.28 4.78 7.70
N LEU A 233 6.94 3.49 7.77
CA LEU A 233 6.82 2.76 9.04
C LEU A 233 8.13 2.74 9.83
N PHE A 234 9.26 2.57 9.16
CA PHE A 234 10.57 2.58 9.80
C PHE A 234 10.97 4.00 10.23
N ALA A 235 10.71 5.02 9.41
CA ALA A 235 11.00 6.42 9.73
C ALA A 235 10.24 6.90 10.97
N GLU A 236 8.95 6.56 11.12
CA GLU A 236 8.15 6.88 12.30
C GLU A 236 8.66 6.23 13.59
N ARG A 237 9.32 5.07 13.46
CA ARG A 237 9.99 4.38 14.57
C ARG A 237 11.42 4.88 14.81
N GLY A 238 11.81 5.99 14.17
CA GLY A 238 13.13 6.61 14.31
C GLY A 238 14.27 5.82 13.67
N LEU A 239 13.97 4.85 12.79
CA LEU A 239 14.98 4.05 12.11
C LEU A 239 15.53 4.81 10.90
N ALA A 240 16.84 5.00 10.88
CA ALA A 240 17.52 5.67 9.78
C ALA A 240 17.38 4.86 8.47
N PRO A 241 17.24 5.51 7.29
CA PRO A 241 17.13 4.85 5.99
C PRO A 241 18.21 3.80 5.71
N THR A 242 19.41 4.03 6.22
CA THR A 242 20.57 3.15 6.10
C THR A 242 20.45 1.84 6.88
N ALA A 243 19.65 1.81 7.96
CA ALA A 243 19.50 0.65 8.83
C ALA A 243 18.69 -0.49 8.20
N TYR A 244 17.75 -0.19 7.30
CA TYR A 244 17.01 -1.20 6.55
C TYR A 244 17.39 -1.26 5.07
N ALA A 245 18.02 -0.24 4.47
CA ALA A 245 18.64 -0.38 3.15
C ALA A 245 19.65 -1.54 3.15
N GLY A 246 20.44 -1.69 4.21
CA GLY A 246 21.32 -2.84 4.40
C GLY A 246 20.59 -4.18 4.61
N VAL A 247 19.39 -4.18 5.19
CA VAL A 247 18.56 -5.39 5.38
C VAL A 247 17.87 -5.78 4.07
N ALA A 248 17.32 -4.82 3.35
CA ALA A 248 16.69 -4.99 2.05
C ALA A 248 17.71 -5.36 0.96
N GLU A 249 18.89 -4.72 0.93
CA GLU A 249 20.00 -5.08 0.04
C GLU A 249 20.60 -6.44 0.40
N ALA A 250 20.83 -6.73 1.69
CA ALA A 250 21.25 -8.06 2.11
C ALA A 250 20.22 -9.12 1.71
N PHE A 251 18.92 -8.88 1.88
CA PHE A 251 17.88 -9.84 1.49
C PHE A 251 17.69 -9.98 -0.03
N MET A 252 17.78 -8.88 -0.78
CA MET A 252 17.80 -8.90 -2.25
C MET A 252 19.02 -9.67 -2.79
N ALA A 253 20.12 -9.66 -2.04
CA ALA A 253 21.34 -10.45 -2.30
C ALA A 253 21.30 -11.89 -1.75
N LEU A 254 20.36 -12.24 -0.87
CA LEU A 254 20.31 -13.54 -0.17
C LEU A 254 19.31 -14.57 -0.75
N GLY A 255 18.54 -14.28 -1.81
CA GLY A 255 17.60 -15.28 -2.40
C GLY A 255 17.14 -15.02 -3.84
N GLY A 256 16.80 -16.11 -4.56
CA GLY A 256 16.30 -16.10 -5.93
C GLY A 256 14.83 -15.65 -6.03
N PRO A 257 14.30 -15.41 -7.26
CA PRO A 257 13.00 -14.75 -7.48
C PRO A 257 11.79 -15.42 -6.82
N LYS A 258 11.91 -16.68 -6.40
CA LYS A 258 10.85 -17.51 -5.81
C LYS A 258 10.85 -17.50 -4.27
N GLU A 259 11.99 -17.25 -3.61
CA GLU A 259 12.08 -17.26 -2.14
C GLU A 259 11.82 -15.89 -1.49
N ARG A 260 12.04 -14.79 -2.24
CA ARG A 260 11.88 -13.40 -1.77
C ARG A 260 10.54 -13.09 -1.10
N PRO A 261 9.39 -13.60 -1.57
CA PRO A 261 8.11 -13.24 -0.95
C PRO A 261 7.82 -13.91 0.39
N ALA A 262 8.34 -15.13 0.61
CA ALA A 262 8.21 -15.84 1.88
C ALA A 262 9.07 -15.18 2.97
N ALA A 263 10.26 -14.71 2.60
CA ALA A 263 11.13 -13.91 3.46
C ALA A 263 10.50 -12.55 3.83
N LEU A 264 9.84 -11.88 2.87
CA LEU A 264 9.10 -10.65 3.12
C LEU A 264 7.91 -10.89 4.04
N ALA A 265 7.16 -11.99 3.86
CA ALA A 265 6.08 -12.37 4.77
C ALA A 265 6.59 -12.70 6.19
N PHE A 266 7.76 -13.31 6.32
CA PHE A 266 8.40 -13.60 7.61
C PHE A 266 8.84 -12.33 8.35
N LEU A 267 9.31 -11.31 7.62
CA LEU A 267 9.61 -9.98 8.16
C LEU A 267 8.37 -9.26 8.66
N MET A 268 7.24 -9.43 7.97
CA MET A 268 5.99 -8.72 8.25
C MET A 268 5.02 -9.45 9.19
N ALA A 269 5.31 -10.71 9.55
CA ALA A 269 4.53 -11.49 10.51
C ALA A 269 4.72 -11.09 11.99
N GLY A 270 5.27 -9.90 12.26
CA GLY A 270 5.39 -9.34 13.63
C GLY A 270 6.58 -9.87 14.44
N ASP A 271 7.03 -11.10 14.22
CA ASP A 271 8.13 -11.70 15.00
C ASP A 271 9.49 -11.06 14.71
N PHE A 272 9.76 -10.69 13.45
CA PHE A 272 10.99 -9.99 13.09
C PHE A 272 10.95 -8.51 13.49
N ALA A 273 9.81 -7.83 13.32
CA ALA A 273 9.64 -6.45 13.77
C ALA A 273 9.83 -6.31 15.29
N ARG A 274 9.39 -7.30 16.08
CA ARG A 274 9.60 -7.33 17.53
C ARG A 274 11.03 -7.66 17.92
N ALA A 275 11.70 -8.55 17.18
CA ALA A 275 13.14 -8.82 17.33
C ALA A 275 14.00 -7.60 16.92
N PHE A 276 13.53 -6.81 15.95
CA PHE A 276 14.20 -5.61 15.47
C PHE A 276 13.90 -4.37 16.33
N GLU A 277 12.70 -4.20 16.89
CA GLU A 277 12.36 -3.15 17.89
C GLU A 277 13.22 -3.26 19.16
N LEU A 278 13.48 -4.49 19.58
CA LEU A 278 14.43 -4.78 20.67
C LEU A 278 15.87 -4.41 20.31
N ALA A 279 16.23 -4.42 19.02
CA ALA A 279 17.55 -4.02 18.53
C ALA A 279 17.67 -2.52 18.18
N ALA A 280 16.56 -1.88 17.78
CA ALA A 280 16.47 -0.53 17.24
C ALA A 280 16.43 0.58 18.29
N SER A 281 15.90 0.31 19.49
CA SER A 281 15.83 1.25 20.63
C SER A 281 17.20 1.73 21.15
N GLY A 282 18.31 1.22 20.59
CA GLY A 282 19.67 1.55 20.99
C GLY A 282 20.49 2.45 20.08
N TYR A 283 19.99 2.94 18.92
CA TYR A 283 20.86 3.66 17.97
C TYR A 283 20.16 4.82 17.22
N ALA A 284 20.57 6.06 17.53
CA ALA A 284 20.33 7.23 16.69
C ALA A 284 21.67 7.98 16.42
N ALA A 285 21.82 8.42 15.16
CA ALA A 285 22.79 9.36 14.56
C ALA A 285 24.19 8.85 14.11
N GLY A 286 24.45 8.99 12.79
CA GLY A 286 25.78 8.95 12.12
C GLY A 286 26.43 10.35 11.96
N PRO A 287 27.59 10.52 11.27
CA PRO A 287 27.64 10.45 9.80
C PRO A 287 28.92 9.84 9.13
N ASP A 288 28.83 9.68 7.79
CA ASP A 288 29.66 9.04 6.71
C ASP A 288 30.90 9.90 6.25
N PRO A 289 31.77 9.58 5.24
CA PRO A 289 32.08 8.36 4.46
C PRO A 289 33.58 7.98 4.26
N LEU A 290 33.75 6.73 3.77
CA LEU A 290 34.84 6.15 2.96
C LEU A 290 36.10 5.53 3.61
N THR A 291 36.19 4.22 3.34
CA THR A 291 37.34 3.32 3.18
C THR A 291 37.90 2.54 4.38
N ARG A 292 37.65 1.22 4.30
CA ARG A 292 38.57 0.10 4.56
C ARG A 292 39.30 0.08 5.92
N ASP A 293 38.63 -0.50 6.90
CA ASP A 293 39.10 -1.58 7.80
C ASP A 293 38.16 -1.64 9.01
N LEU A 294 37.22 -2.59 9.02
CA LEU A 294 36.23 -2.69 10.11
C LEU A 294 36.63 -3.81 11.08
N ARG A 295 37.19 -3.41 12.22
CA ARG A 295 37.31 -4.25 13.42
C ARG A 295 35.93 -4.34 14.08
N PHE A 296 35.35 -5.53 14.01
CA PHE A 296 34.01 -5.88 14.47
C PHE A 296 33.89 -5.96 16.00
N ARG A 297 32.78 -5.46 16.56
CA ARG A 297 32.37 -5.82 17.93
C ARG A 297 31.56 -7.12 17.93
N PRO A 298 31.66 -7.93 18.99
CA PRO A 298 31.77 -9.36 18.73
C PRO A 298 30.47 -10.16 19.02
N VAL A 299 29.39 -9.53 19.51
CA VAL A 299 28.02 -10.11 19.55
C VAL A 299 27.33 -10.06 18.18
N HIS A 300 27.49 -8.96 17.44
CA HIS A 300 27.06 -8.87 16.04
C HIS A 300 27.87 -9.80 15.14
N GLY A 301 29.17 -9.95 15.45
CA GLY A 301 30.02 -10.97 14.84
C GLY A 301 29.46 -12.38 15.06
N ILE A 302 28.95 -12.68 16.26
CA ILE A 302 28.33 -13.97 16.60
C ILE A 302 27.03 -14.20 15.84
N HIS A 303 26.10 -13.24 15.76
CA HIS A 303 24.86 -13.43 14.99
C HIS A 303 25.11 -13.51 13.49
N LEU A 304 26.07 -12.75 12.95
CA LEU A 304 26.52 -12.90 11.57
C LEU A 304 27.24 -14.23 11.35
N LEU A 305 28.01 -14.74 12.31
CA LEU A 305 28.64 -16.06 12.23
C LEU A 305 27.62 -17.18 12.33
N VAL A 306 26.62 -17.07 13.20
CA VAL A 306 25.50 -18.02 13.33
C VAL A 306 24.69 -18.02 12.04
N ALA A 307 24.35 -16.83 11.51
CA ALA A 307 23.66 -16.72 10.23
C ALA A 307 24.50 -17.31 9.11
N ARG A 308 25.81 -16.98 9.03
CA ARG A 308 26.73 -17.55 8.04
C ARG A 308 26.87 -19.06 8.16
N ALA A 309 26.98 -19.60 9.37
CA ALA A 309 27.14 -21.03 9.64
C ALA A 309 25.85 -21.82 9.39
N ALA A 310 24.70 -21.27 9.77
CA ALA A 310 23.38 -21.82 9.39
C ALA A 310 23.17 -21.79 7.86
N LEU A 311 23.84 -20.83 7.18
CA LEU A 311 23.88 -20.72 5.72
C LEU A 311 25.07 -21.44 5.07
N GLY A 312 25.94 -22.13 5.82
CA GLY A 312 27.11 -22.87 5.31
C GLY A 312 28.18 -22.02 4.59
N ARG A 313 28.27 -20.71 4.86
CA ARG A 313 29.21 -19.79 4.18
C ARG A 313 30.38 -19.41 5.07
N SER A 314 31.59 -19.46 4.51
CA SER A 314 32.79 -18.86 5.10
C SER A 314 32.95 -17.41 4.63
N GLY A 315 33.55 -16.57 5.47
CA GLY A 315 33.81 -15.16 5.18
C GLY A 315 35.11 -14.71 5.84
N PRO A 316 35.50 -13.43 5.73
CA PRO A 316 36.67 -12.94 6.46
C PRO A 316 36.48 -13.22 7.96
N LYS A 317 37.54 -13.76 8.59
CA LYS A 317 37.54 -14.06 10.02
C LYS A 317 37.20 -12.81 10.80
N LEU A 318 36.15 -12.92 11.59
CA LEU A 318 35.77 -11.86 12.52
C LEU A 318 36.74 -11.89 13.70
N ASP A 319 37.29 -10.73 14.05
CA ASP A 319 38.27 -10.61 15.12
C ASP A 319 37.55 -10.74 16.48
N LEU A 320 37.29 -11.98 16.87
CA LEU A 320 36.64 -12.32 18.14
C LEU A 320 37.70 -12.42 19.24
N PRO A 321 37.43 -11.90 20.45
CA PRO A 321 38.36 -12.04 21.56
C PRO A 321 38.57 -13.52 21.91
N THR A 322 39.82 -13.85 22.22
CA THR A 322 40.31 -15.21 22.49
C THR A 322 39.76 -15.87 23.77
N SER A 323 38.86 -15.20 24.50
CA SER A 323 38.17 -15.76 25.66
C SER A 323 36.78 -15.12 25.85
N PRO A 324 35.70 -15.92 26.02
CA PRO A 324 34.36 -15.40 26.30
C PRO A 324 34.29 -14.60 27.62
N ALA A 325 35.12 -14.98 28.60
CA ALA A 325 35.13 -14.38 29.94
C ALA A 325 35.72 -12.95 29.98
N LYS A 326 36.47 -12.54 28.95
CA LYS A 326 37.01 -11.17 28.86
C LYS A 326 35.99 -10.15 28.36
N TYR A 327 34.76 -10.56 28.09
CA TYR A 327 33.66 -9.63 27.91
C TYR A 327 33.26 -9.04 29.26
N SER A 328 33.27 -7.71 29.39
CA SER A 328 32.68 -7.02 30.54
C SER A 328 31.16 -7.21 30.65
N ALA A 329 30.50 -7.71 29.60
CA ALA A 329 29.12 -8.20 29.58
C ALA A 329 29.00 -9.74 29.69
N GLY A 330 30.08 -10.43 30.09
CA GLY A 330 30.27 -11.88 29.94
C GLY A 330 29.21 -12.78 30.58
N ALA A 331 28.34 -12.25 31.45
CA ALA A 331 27.25 -13.00 32.04
C ALA A 331 26.03 -13.20 31.11
N SER A 332 25.76 -12.29 30.16
CA SER A 332 24.54 -12.37 29.32
C SER A 332 24.77 -12.93 27.91
N ALA A 333 25.98 -12.79 27.34
CA ALA A 333 26.28 -13.24 25.99
C ALA A 333 26.49 -14.76 25.89
N ILE A 334 26.98 -15.39 26.96
CA ILE A 334 27.22 -16.83 26.99
C ILE A 334 25.90 -17.62 26.97
N PRO A 335 24.89 -17.33 27.83
CA PRO A 335 23.60 -18.01 27.78
C PRO A 335 22.88 -17.86 26.43
N GLN A 336 22.90 -16.67 25.84
CA GLN A 336 22.29 -16.43 24.52
C GLN A 336 23.00 -17.16 23.39
N PHE A 337 24.34 -17.20 23.41
CA PHE A 337 25.10 -17.98 22.45
C PHE A 337 24.81 -19.48 22.59
N GLN A 338 24.71 -19.99 23.81
CA GLN A 338 24.39 -21.39 24.09
C GLN A 338 22.96 -21.74 23.67
N GLU A 339 21.99 -20.86 23.92
CA GLU A 339 20.60 -21.06 23.50
C GLU A 339 20.47 -21.12 21.98
N ILE A 340 21.16 -20.22 21.27
CA ILE A 340 21.19 -20.21 19.81
C ILE A 340 21.94 -21.43 19.27
N ALA A 341 23.11 -21.74 19.84
CA ALA A 341 23.89 -22.91 19.46
C ALA A 341 23.10 -24.20 19.67
N ALA A 342 22.35 -24.35 20.76
CA ALA A 342 21.52 -25.51 21.05
C ALA A 342 20.48 -25.79 19.95
N ARG A 343 20.05 -24.75 19.21
CA ARG A 343 19.09 -24.84 18.10
C ARG A 343 19.74 -25.11 16.74
N LEU A 344 21.07 -25.11 16.64
CA LEU A 344 21.79 -25.38 15.40
C LEU A 344 21.96 -26.88 15.12
N SER A 345 21.93 -27.27 13.85
CA SER A 345 22.22 -28.64 13.42
C SER A 345 23.69 -29.02 13.69
N PRO A 346 24.02 -30.32 13.77
CA PRO A 346 25.41 -30.77 13.97
C PRO A 346 26.40 -30.18 12.95
N ASP A 347 26.00 -30.11 11.67
CA ASP A 347 26.84 -29.56 10.60
C ASP A 347 27.05 -28.05 10.74
N ALA A 348 26.00 -27.29 11.12
CA ALA A 348 26.11 -25.86 11.36
C ALA A 348 27.00 -25.55 12.58
N LYS A 349 26.94 -26.39 13.63
CA LYS A 349 27.86 -26.30 14.78
C LYS A 349 29.29 -26.60 14.37
N MET A 350 29.51 -27.62 13.54
CA MET A 350 30.84 -27.99 13.03
C MET A 350 31.44 -26.85 12.18
N HIS A 351 30.64 -26.20 11.33
CA HIS A 351 31.09 -25.03 10.57
C HIS A 351 31.32 -23.79 11.43
N LEU A 352 30.43 -23.52 12.39
CA LEU A 352 30.62 -22.41 13.34
C LEU A 352 31.89 -22.64 14.18
N ALA A 353 32.21 -23.89 14.53
CA ALA A 353 33.41 -24.25 15.27
C ALA A 353 34.70 -23.93 14.49
N THR A 354 34.73 -24.05 13.15
CA THR A 354 35.94 -23.72 12.37
C THR A 354 36.28 -22.23 12.37
N GLU A 355 35.26 -21.39 12.53
CA GLU A 355 35.37 -19.92 12.48
C GLU A 355 35.57 -19.28 13.87
N LEU A 356 35.17 -19.97 14.94
CA LEU A 356 35.29 -19.48 16.31
C LEU A 356 36.68 -19.72 16.93
N PRO A 357 37.16 -18.82 17.82
CA PRO A 357 38.33 -19.09 18.65
C PRO A 357 38.12 -20.32 19.56
N PRO A 358 39.18 -21.05 19.92
CA PRO A 358 39.07 -22.31 20.69
C PRO A 358 38.25 -22.21 21.98
N SER A 359 38.33 -21.08 22.68
CA SER A 359 37.60 -20.79 23.92
C SER A 359 36.08 -20.67 23.76
N TRP A 360 35.58 -20.41 22.54
CA TRP A 360 34.15 -20.31 22.23
C TRP A 360 33.58 -21.63 21.70
N ARG A 361 34.42 -22.51 21.13
CA ARG A 361 34.00 -23.82 20.60
C ARG A 361 33.46 -24.74 21.69
N THR A 362 34.00 -24.62 22.90
CA THR A 362 33.56 -25.40 24.08
C THR A 362 32.13 -25.05 24.52
N LEU A 363 31.59 -23.92 24.09
CA LEU A 363 30.21 -23.52 24.33
C LEU A 363 29.22 -24.04 23.27
N LEU A 364 29.69 -24.64 22.16
CA LEU A 364 28.83 -25.27 21.14
C LEU A 364 28.40 -26.69 21.51
N THR A 365 29.19 -27.33 22.38
CA THR A 365 29.02 -28.73 22.83
C THR A 365 28.32 -28.85 24.18
N ARG A 366 28.16 -27.75 24.91
CA ARG A 366 27.31 -27.64 26.10
C ARG A 366 25.92 -27.22 25.67
#